data_AF-X1TJ35-F1
#
_entry.id   AF-X1TJ35-F1
#
_cell.length_a   1.000
_cell.length_b   1.000
_cell.length_c   1.000
_cell.angle_alpha   90.00
_cell.angle_beta   90.00
_cell.angle_gamma   90.00
#
_symmetry.space_group_name_H-M   'P 1'
#
loop_
_entity.id
_entity.type
_entity.pdbx_description
1 polymer ?
#
loop_
_entity_poly.entity_id
_entity_poly.type
_entity_poly.pdbx_seq_one_letter_code
_entity_poly.pdbx_strand_id
1 'polypeptide(L)'
;MSQKSYAYINPKMLKLAREQSGFTIEKAAKSYLRPEKLRRAEEGEIKLTFKQFLQLARKYRRPPAFFYLDEPPKEKLINDFRTLGPKEVKFSPLLRDQIKIIKEKRALAVKFQDYDNKHIFWIPILNIYKNICIKTIFCVWIPTSRINYLLKSHKKF
;
A
#
# COMPACT_ATOMS: atom_id res chain seq x y z
N MET A 1 -0.92 27.46 30.63
CA MET A 1 -0.05 26.28 30.84
C MET A 1 -0.24 25.32 29.66
N SER A 2 0.85 24.85 29.02
CA SER A 2 0.74 23.90 27.90
C SER A 2 0.36 22.52 28.42
N GLN A 3 -0.86 22.07 28.11
CA GLN A 3 -1.34 20.77 28.56
C GLN A 3 -0.65 19.64 27.78
N LYS A 4 -0.06 18.68 28.51
CA LYS A 4 0.68 17.58 27.92
C LYS A 4 -0.29 16.44 27.54
N SER A 5 -0.56 16.30 26.24
CA SER A 5 -1.37 15.20 25.72
C SER A 5 -0.54 13.92 25.57
N TYR A 6 -1.00 12.84 26.20
CA TYR A 6 -0.39 11.50 26.12
C TYR A 6 -1.07 10.66 25.03
N ALA A 7 -0.29 9.81 24.37
CA ALA A 7 -0.82 8.85 23.39
C ALA A 7 -1.10 7.50 24.06
N TYR A 8 -2.32 6.98 23.88
CA TYR A 8 -2.75 5.66 24.36
C TYR A 8 -2.57 4.64 23.23
N ILE A 9 -1.35 4.14 23.08
CA ILE A 9 -0.95 3.26 21.97
C ILE A 9 -0.59 1.87 22.47
N ASN A 10 -0.72 0.88 21.59
CA ASN A 10 -0.34 -0.48 21.88
C ASN A 10 1.19 -0.65 21.87
N PRO A 11 1.83 -1.05 22.99
CA PRO A 11 3.28 -1.19 23.07
C PRO A 11 3.82 -2.30 22.14
N LYS A 12 3.04 -3.36 21.90
CA LYS A 12 3.41 -4.43 20.97
C LYS A 12 3.53 -3.91 19.53
N MET A 13 2.66 -2.98 19.14
CA MET A 13 2.69 -2.37 17.81
C MET A 13 3.88 -1.41 17.62
N LEU A 14 4.30 -0.72 18.69
CA LEU A 14 5.54 0.07 18.68
C LEU A 14 6.76 -0.80 18.40
N LYS A 15 6.90 -1.90 19.15
CA LYS A 15 8.00 -2.86 18.99
C LYS A 15 8.01 -3.45 17.58
N LEU A 16 6.85 -3.90 17.09
CA LEU A 16 6.72 -4.44 15.74
C LEU A 16 7.12 -3.43 14.66
N ALA A 17 6.67 -2.19 14.77
CA ALA A 17 6.99 -1.15 13.80
C ALA A 17 8.51 -0.92 13.74
N ARG A 18 9.19 -0.87 14.89
CA ARG A 18 10.65 -0.72 14.96
C ARG A 18 11.37 -1.89 14.28
N GLU A 19 10.97 -3.11 14.60
CA GLU A 19 11.57 -4.33 14.05
C GLU A 19 11.38 -4.43 12.53
N GLN A 20 10.16 -4.17 12.04
CA GLN A 20 9.87 -4.16 10.60
C GLN A 20 10.65 -3.07 9.85
N SER A 21 10.84 -1.90 10.46
CA SER A 21 11.66 -0.83 9.89
C SER A 21 13.17 -1.08 9.99
N GLY A 22 13.61 -2.13 10.70
CA GLY A 22 15.03 -2.48 10.87
C GLY A 22 15.83 -1.45 11.68
N PHE A 23 15.19 -0.71 12.58
CA PHE A 23 15.86 0.25 13.45
C PHE A 23 16.28 -0.38 14.77
N THR A 24 17.50 -0.08 15.23
CA THR A 24 17.90 -0.30 16.62
C THR A 24 17.21 0.72 17.53
N ILE A 25 17.10 0.41 18.83
CA ILE A 25 16.49 1.30 19.83
C ILE A 25 17.18 2.68 19.82
N GLU A 26 18.50 2.68 19.80
CA GLU A 26 19.31 3.91 19.74
C GLU A 26 19.02 4.72 18.47
N LYS A 27 19.02 4.06 17.31
CA LYS A 27 18.77 4.73 16.03
C LYS A 27 17.35 5.25 15.94
N ALA A 28 16.37 4.57 16.54
CA ALA A 28 14.99 5.03 16.63
C ALA A 28 14.86 6.25 17.56
N ALA A 29 15.51 6.23 18.73
CA ALA A 29 15.41 7.25 19.76
C ALA A 29 16.12 8.58 19.40
N LYS A 30 17.23 8.52 18.64
CA LYS A 30 18.28 9.54 18.42
C LYS A 30 17.88 11.03 18.19
N SER A 31 16.61 11.37 18.02
CA SER A 31 16.16 12.76 17.78
C SER A 31 14.92 13.20 18.56
N TYR A 32 14.19 12.30 19.23
CA TYR A 32 12.85 12.63 19.76
C TYR A 32 12.65 12.24 21.23
N LEU A 33 13.44 11.28 21.73
CA LEU A 33 13.35 10.78 23.09
C LEU A 33 14.61 9.98 23.47
N ARG A 34 14.82 9.72 24.77
CA ARG A 34 15.95 8.93 25.26
C ARG A 34 15.76 7.44 24.95
N PRO A 35 16.81 6.67 24.57
CA PRO A 35 16.69 5.24 24.26
C PRO A 35 16.00 4.41 25.33
N GLU A 36 16.31 4.67 26.61
CA GLU A 36 15.68 4.01 27.76
C GLU A 36 14.17 4.25 27.81
N LYS A 37 13.74 5.48 27.50
CA LYS A 37 12.31 5.81 27.45
C LYS A 37 11.60 5.06 26.33
N LEU A 38 12.27 4.80 25.20
CA LEU A 38 11.72 3.98 24.13
C LEU A 38 11.51 2.54 24.61
N ARG A 39 12.53 1.97 25.26
CA ARG A 39 12.50 0.59 25.77
C ARG A 39 11.33 0.38 26.73
N ARG A 40 11.21 1.27 27.72
CA ARG A 40 10.12 1.27 28.70
C ARG A 40 8.74 1.49 28.07
N ALA A 41 8.66 2.23 26.97
CA ALA A 41 7.42 2.39 26.21
C ALA A 41 7.07 1.14 25.39
N GLU A 42 8.07 0.42 24.85
CA GLU A 42 7.86 -0.88 24.19
C GLU A 42 7.46 -1.99 25.18
N GLU A 43 7.86 -1.86 26.45
CA GLU A 43 7.47 -2.73 27.56
C GLU A 43 6.08 -2.36 28.14
N GLY A 44 5.55 -1.19 27.81
CA GLY A 44 4.25 -0.71 28.29
C GLY A 44 4.27 0.02 29.63
N GLU A 45 5.46 0.26 30.20
CA GLU A 45 5.61 0.94 31.49
C GLU A 45 5.37 2.45 31.41
N ILE A 46 5.70 3.07 30.26
CA ILE A 46 5.63 4.52 30.07
C ILE A 46 4.81 4.88 28.84
N LYS A 47 3.96 5.90 28.99
CA LYS A 47 3.24 6.53 27.87
C LYS A 47 4.07 7.62 27.21
N LEU A 48 4.07 7.62 25.88
CA LEU A 48 4.70 8.68 25.08
C LEU A 48 3.78 9.89 24.97
N THR A 49 4.38 11.06 24.82
CA THR A 49 3.62 12.29 24.49
C THR A 49 3.12 12.18 23.05
N PHE A 50 1.95 12.73 22.73
CA PHE A 50 1.37 12.65 21.38
C PHE A 50 2.32 13.16 20.28
N LYS A 51 3.06 14.24 20.55
CA LYS A 51 4.11 14.76 19.65
C LYS A 51 5.27 13.78 19.44
N GLN A 52 5.73 13.11 20.51
CA GLN A 52 6.81 12.12 20.43
C GLN A 52 6.37 10.89 19.62
N PHE A 53 5.15 10.44 19.89
CA PHE A 53 4.51 9.36 19.14
C PHE A 53 4.41 9.68 17.64
N LEU A 54 3.90 10.86 17.27
CA LEU A 54 3.73 11.22 15.87
C LEU A 54 5.07 11.26 15.10
N GLN A 55 6.14 11.70 15.75
CA GLN A 55 7.49 11.69 15.18
C GLN A 55 8.02 10.27 14.98
N LEU A 56 7.78 9.36 15.93
CA LEU A 56 8.12 7.94 15.77
C LEU A 56 7.35 7.29 14.63
N ALA A 57 6.04 7.53 14.54
CA ALA A 57 5.20 7.00 13.47
C ALA A 57 5.72 7.41 12.08
N ARG A 58 6.10 8.69 11.92
CA ARG A 58 6.73 9.21 10.70
C ARG A 58 8.07 8.54 10.41
N LYS A 59 8.92 8.37 11.42
CA LYS A 59 10.22 7.71 11.29
C LYS A 59 10.10 6.24 10.85
N TYR A 60 9.11 5.54 11.37
CA TYR A 60 8.80 4.15 10.98
C TYR A 60 8.04 4.03 9.66
N ARG A 61 7.67 5.16 9.03
CA ARG A 61 6.84 5.20 7.81
C ARG A 61 5.53 4.40 7.99
N ARG A 62 4.91 4.51 9.17
CA ARG A 62 3.63 3.88 9.50
C ARG A 62 2.58 4.94 9.83
N PRO A 63 1.32 4.79 9.37
CA PRO A 63 0.26 5.71 9.75
C PRO A 63 -0.02 5.63 11.25
N PRO A 64 -0.40 6.73 11.93
CA PRO A 64 -0.69 6.72 13.36
C PRO A 64 -1.75 5.69 13.78
N ALA A 65 -2.76 5.46 12.94
CA ALA A 65 -3.80 4.46 13.17
C ALA A 65 -3.26 3.03 13.39
N PHE A 66 -2.10 2.69 12.79
CA PHE A 66 -1.48 1.37 12.92
C PHE A 66 -1.17 1.00 14.38
N PHE A 67 -0.87 1.98 15.23
CA PHE A 67 -0.47 1.75 16.63
C PHE A 67 -1.66 1.55 17.59
N TYR A 68 -2.87 1.73 17.09
CA TYR A 68 -4.12 1.51 17.83
C TYR A 68 -4.75 0.14 17.49
N LEU A 69 -4.08 -0.68 16.68
CA LEU A 69 -4.50 -2.05 16.43
C LEU A 69 -4.25 -2.92 17.68
N ASP A 70 -5.21 -3.78 17.99
CA ASP A 70 -5.13 -4.71 19.14
C ASP A 70 -4.04 -5.76 18.93
N GLU A 71 -3.98 -6.30 17.70
CA GLU A 71 -3.07 -7.37 17.34
C GLU A 71 -2.20 -7.03 16.12
N PRO A 72 -0.96 -7.54 16.08
CA PRO A 72 -0.08 -7.36 14.95
C PRO A 72 -0.65 -8.06 13.71
N PRO A 73 -0.74 -7.39 12.55
CA PRO A 73 -1.24 -8.02 11.34
C PRO A 73 -0.28 -9.13 10.89
N LYS A 74 -0.82 -10.31 10.57
CA LYS A 74 -0.05 -11.44 10.05
C LYS A 74 0.56 -11.08 8.68
N GLU A 75 1.86 -10.84 8.66
CA GLU A 75 2.58 -10.55 7.42
C GLU A 75 3.03 -11.85 6.75
N LYS A 76 2.35 -12.26 5.68
CA LYS A 76 2.78 -13.41 4.88
C LYS A 76 3.99 -13.02 4.04
N LEU A 77 5.18 -13.52 4.39
CA LEU A 77 6.39 -13.32 3.60
C LEU A 77 6.24 -13.93 2.20
N ILE A 78 6.95 -13.40 1.21
CA ILE A 78 7.01 -14.03 -0.12
C ILE A 78 7.85 -15.30 0.03
N ASN A 79 7.31 -16.43 -0.43
CA ASN A 79 8.04 -17.69 -0.41
C ASN A 79 9.10 -17.66 -1.50
N ASP A 80 10.31 -18.11 -1.16
CA ASP A 80 11.30 -18.48 -2.16
C ASP A 80 10.93 -19.85 -2.73
N PHE A 81 10.53 -19.90 -4.00
CA PHE A 81 10.19 -21.13 -4.69
C PHE A 81 11.41 -21.85 -5.28
N ARG A 82 12.60 -21.24 -5.20
CA ARG A 82 13.84 -21.81 -5.77
C ARG A 82 14.55 -22.75 -4.80
N THR A 83 14.34 -22.56 -3.50
CA THR A 83 15.00 -23.35 -2.45
C THR A 83 14.07 -24.46 -1.97
N LEU A 84 14.57 -25.69 -1.92
CA LEU A 84 13.87 -26.81 -1.28
C LEU A 84 14.04 -26.70 0.24
N GLY A 85 12.94 -26.58 0.97
CA GLY A 85 12.90 -26.50 2.43
C GLY A 85 12.56 -25.10 2.98
N PRO A 86 11.99 -25.01 4.20
CA PRO A 86 11.59 -23.74 4.79
C PRO A 86 12.83 -22.96 5.24
N LYS A 87 13.15 -21.87 4.55
CA LYS A 87 14.17 -20.91 5.00
C LYS A 87 13.50 -19.57 5.31
N GLU A 88 13.69 -19.07 6.53
CA GLU A 88 13.21 -17.74 6.90
C GLU A 88 14.03 -16.67 6.18
N VAL A 89 13.47 -16.12 5.10
CA VAL A 89 14.10 -15.04 4.35
C VAL A 89 13.86 -13.71 5.08
N LYS A 90 14.91 -13.14 5.66
CA LYS A 90 14.86 -11.78 6.22
C LYS A 90 14.98 -10.76 5.09
N PHE A 91 13.89 -10.06 4.79
CA PHE A 91 13.93 -8.95 3.82
C PHE A 91 14.48 -7.67 4.44
N SER A 92 15.17 -6.88 3.62
CA SER A 92 15.53 -5.52 4.00
C SER A 92 14.26 -4.69 4.24
N PRO A 93 14.27 -3.70 5.14
CA PRO A 93 13.08 -2.87 5.44
C PRO A 93 12.50 -2.20 4.19
N LEU A 94 13.38 -1.71 3.31
CA LEU A 94 12.99 -1.10 2.04
C LEU A 94 12.24 -2.10 1.15
N LEU A 95 12.78 -3.32 1.00
CA LEU A 95 12.16 -4.36 0.19
C LEU A 95 10.81 -4.78 0.77
N ARG A 96 10.70 -4.91 2.10
CA ARG A 96 9.44 -5.22 2.79
C ARG A 96 8.35 -4.20 2.46
N ASP A 97 8.66 -2.91 2.52
CA ASP A 97 7.71 -1.85 2.19
C ASP A 97 7.28 -1.91 0.72
N GLN A 98 8.21 -2.17 -0.21
CA GLN A 98 7.88 -2.32 -1.63
C GLN A 98 6.99 -3.54 -1.88
N ILE A 99 7.26 -4.67 -1.22
CA ILE A 99 6.42 -5.86 -1.30
C ILE A 99 4.99 -5.55 -0.88
N LYS A 100 4.80 -4.75 0.18
CA LYS A 100 3.48 -4.35 0.67
C LYS A 100 2.72 -3.53 -0.39
N ILE A 101 3.39 -2.54 -0.97
CA ILE A 101 2.84 -1.70 -2.05
C ILE A 101 2.45 -2.54 -3.26
N ILE A 102 3.32 -3.46 -3.68
CA ILE A 102 3.06 -4.34 -4.84
C ILE A 102 1.85 -5.25 -4.57
N LYS A 103 1.72 -5.80 -3.37
CA LYS A 103 0.57 -6.63 -2.98
C LYS A 103 -0.73 -5.85 -3.00
N GLU A 104 -0.72 -4.64 -2.46
CA GLU A 104 -1.89 -3.76 -2.45
C GLU A 104 -2.31 -3.40 -3.89
N LYS A 105 -1.36 -2.99 -4.73
CA LYS A 105 -1.60 -2.72 -6.16
C LYS A 105 -2.15 -3.93 -6.90
N ARG A 106 -1.60 -5.13 -6.65
CA ARG A 106 -2.10 -6.37 -7.23
C ARG A 106 -3.53 -6.65 -6.79
N ALA A 107 -3.84 -6.53 -5.50
CA ALA A 107 -5.19 -6.74 -4.98
C ALA A 107 -6.19 -5.77 -5.61
N LEU A 108 -5.78 -4.51 -5.80
CA LEU A 108 -6.57 -3.51 -6.51
C LEU A 108 -6.80 -3.91 -7.98
N ALA A 109 -5.74 -4.26 -8.71
CA ALA A 109 -5.85 -4.66 -10.11
C ALA A 109 -6.78 -5.86 -10.30
N VAL A 110 -6.70 -6.87 -9.43
CA VAL A 110 -7.60 -8.04 -9.47
C VAL A 110 -9.04 -7.63 -9.16
N LYS A 111 -9.26 -6.78 -8.15
CA LYS A 111 -10.61 -6.30 -7.78
C LYS A 111 -11.28 -5.54 -8.93
N PHE A 112 -10.50 -4.79 -9.71
CA PHE A 112 -11.00 -3.92 -10.77
C PHE A 112 -10.77 -4.48 -12.19
N GLN A 113 -10.35 -5.74 -12.32
CA GLN A 113 -10.01 -6.34 -13.62
C GLN A 113 -11.17 -6.30 -14.63
N ASP A 114 -12.39 -6.57 -14.16
CA ASP A 114 -13.60 -6.61 -14.99
C ASP A 114 -14.50 -5.39 -14.77
N TYR A 115 -14.01 -4.35 -14.08
CA TYR A 115 -14.82 -3.19 -13.73
C TYR A 115 -15.34 -2.48 -14.98
N ASP A 116 -14.48 -2.30 -15.99
CA ASP A 116 -14.84 -1.67 -17.27
C ASP A 116 -15.84 -2.51 -18.08
N ASN A 117 -15.76 -3.84 -18.00
CA ASN A 117 -16.69 -4.74 -18.68
C ASN A 117 -18.09 -4.70 -18.06
N LYS A 118 -18.16 -4.55 -16.74
CA LYS A 118 -19.43 -4.53 -15.98
C LYS A 118 -20.07 -3.14 -15.94
N HIS A 119 -19.23 -2.11 -15.95
CA HIS A 119 -19.61 -0.71 -16.08
C HIS A 119 -19.13 -0.17 -17.42
N ILE A 120 -19.61 -0.78 -18.52
CA ILE A 120 -19.78 -0.03 -19.76
C ILE A 120 -20.77 1.07 -19.39
N PHE A 121 -20.24 2.23 -19.00
CA PHE A 121 -20.99 3.45 -19.17
C PHE A 121 -21.28 3.46 -20.66
N TRP A 122 -22.55 3.38 -21.02
CA TRP A 122 -23.00 3.76 -22.34
C TRP A 122 -22.60 5.23 -22.46
N ILE A 123 -21.35 5.48 -22.86
CA ILE A 123 -20.95 6.76 -23.40
C ILE A 123 -21.64 6.69 -24.75
N PRO A 124 -22.78 7.38 -24.97
CA PRO A 124 -23.18 7.62 -26.33
C PRO A 124 -21.96 8.27 -26.94
N ILE A 125 -21.33 7.56 -27.88
CA ILE A 125 -20.41 8.19 -28.81
C ILE A 125 -21.32 9.20 -29.50
N LEU A 126 -21.34 10.44 -28.97
CA LEU A 126 -21.99 11.55 -29.62
C LEU A 126 -21.48 11.49 -31.05
N ASN A 127 -22.45 11.43 -31.94
CA ASN A 127 -22.37 11.13 -33.35
C ASN A 127 -21.53 12.21 -34.06
N ILE A 128 -20.22 12.26 -33.80
CA ILE A 128 -19.27 13.21 -34.40
C ILE A 128 -19.02 12.84 -35.88
N TYR A 129 -19.44 11.67 -36.34
CA TYR A 129 -19.28 11.21 -37.72
C TYR A 129 -20.49 11.39 -38.63
N LYS A 130 -21.53 12.18 -38.25
CA LYS A 130 -22.61 12.52 -39.20
C LYS A 130 -22.47 13.84 -39.95
N ASN A 131 -21.50 14.70 -39.64
CA ASN A 131 -21.37 16.01 -40.32
C ASN A 131 -19.94 16.47 -40.65
N ILE A 132 -18.92 15.59 -40.58
CA ILE A 132 -17.60 15.93 -41.13
C ILE A 132 -17.55 15.34 -42.54
N CYS A 133 -17.87 16.19 -43.51
CA CYS A 133 -17.57 16.00 -44.92
C CYS A 133 -16.19 15.34 -45.07
N ILE A 134 -16.18 14.10 -45.55
CA ILE A 134 -14.98 13.43 -46.03
C ILE A 134 -14.56 14.14 -47.32
N LYS A 135 -13.89 15.27 -47.17
CA LYS A 135 -12.92 15.75 -48.15
C LYS A 135 -11.68 16.09 -47.35
N THR A 136 -10.58 15.48 -47.79
CA THR A 136 -9.20 15.71 -47.37
C THR A 136 -8.74 15.18 -46.00
N ILE A 137 -7.95 14.09 -46.09
CA ILE A 137 -6.63 13.95 -45.45
C ILE A 137 -6.60 13.67 -43.92
N PHE A 138 -6.39 12.41 -43.51
CA PHE A 138 -5.10 11.92 -42.95
C PHE A 138 -5.20 10.46 -42.49
N CYS A 139 -4.21 9.69 -42.91
CA CYS A 139 -3.97 8.30 -42.57
C CYS A 139 -3.45 8.21 -41.12
N VAL A 140 -4.18 7.58 -40.20
CA VAL A 140 -3.59 7.08 -38.94
C VAL A 140 -4.02 5.63 -38.75
N TRP A 141 -3.03 4.76 -38.86
CA TRP A 141 -3.10 3.32 -38.82
C TRP A 141 -3.49 2.83 -37.41
N ILE A 142 -4.76 2.51 -37.20
CA ILE A 142 -5.20 1.78 -36.00
C ILE A 142 -5.05 0.27 -36.32
N PRO A 143 -4.26 -0.49 -35.54
CA PRO A 143 -4.03 -1.90 -35.80
C PRO A 143 -5.34 -2.69 -35.68
N THR A 144 -5.64 -3.44 -36.73
CA THR A 144 -6.87 -4.25 -36.96
C THR A 144 -7.16 -5.32 -35.92
N SER A 145 -6.24 -5.58 -34.99
CA SER A 145 -6.37 -6.60 -33.94
C SER A 145 -7.40 -6.25 -32.85
N ARG A 146 -7.81 -4.98 -32.70
CA ARG A 146 -8.79 -4.57 -31.67
C ARG A 146 -10.26 -4.69 -32.11
N ILE A 147 -10.52 -4.84 -33.41
CA ILE A 147 -11.88 -4.89 -33.96
C ILE A 147 -12.50 -6.29 -33.78
N ASN A 148 -11.69 -7.36 -33.87
CA ASN A 148 -12.20 -8.73 -33.78
C ASN A 148 -12.68 -9.14 -32.38
N TYR A 149 -12.23 -8.45 -31.32
CA TYR A 149 -12.67 -8.75 -29.96
C TYR A 149 -14.12 -8.27 -29.70
N LEU A 150 -14.52 -7.18 -30.34
CA LEU A 150 -15.86 -6.59 -30.19
C LEU A 150 -16.94 -7.32 -30.99
N LEU A 151 -16.56 -7.99 -32.09
CA LEU A 151 -17.52 -8.74 -32.93
C LEU A 151 -17.83 -10.14 -32.40
N LYS A 152 -16.97 -10.72 -31.54
CA LYS A 152 -17.18 -12.08 -31.00
C LYS A 152 -18.14 -12.14 -29.81
N SER A 153 -18.35 -11.05 -29.08
CA SER A 153 -19.25 -11.01 -27.91
C SER A 153 -20.73 -10.91 -28.26
N HIS A 154 -21.08 -10.50 -29.48
CA HIS A 154 -22.47 -10.28 -29.91
C HIS A 154 -23.15 -11.47 -30.62
N LYS A 155 -22.49 -12.63 -30.72
CA LYS A 155 -23.01 -13.81 -31.47
C LYS A 155 -23.43 -15.01 -30.60
N LYS A 156 -23.74 -14.78 -29.32
CA LYS A 156 -24.40 -15.76 -28.45
C LYS A 156 -25.69 -15.19 -27.88
N PHE A 157 -26.72 -15.15 -28.72
CA PHE A 157 -28.13 -15.25 -28.36
C PHE A 157 -28.82 -16.02 -29.48
#